data_AF-A0A949AFC2-F1
#
_entry.id   AF-A0A949AFC2-F1
#
_cell.length_a   1.000
_cell.length_b   1.000
_cell.length_c   1.000
_cell.angle_alpha   90.00
_cell.angle_beta   90.00
_cell.angle_gamma   90.00
#
_symmetry.space_group_name_H-M   'P 1'
#
loop_
_entity.id
_entity.type
_entity.pdbx_description
1 polymer ?
#
loop_
_entity_poly.entity_id
_entity_poly.type
_entity_poly.pdbx_seq_one_letter_code
_entity_poly.pdbx_strand_id
1 'polypeptide(L)'
;MVKKGLLVLLAMVLVGCTYQGEKLSSYFENPRSIIKDPHFTNYKAKRDALESQYLQKEISYADYSEGMDALDESYAKEVQERDAKISYK
;
A
#
# COMPACT_ATOMS: atom_id res chain seq x y z
N MET A 1 13.92 0.02 42.55
CA MET A 1 14.37 -0.28 41.16
C MET A 1 13.27 -0.89 40.27
N VAL A 2 12.27 -1.60 40.81
CA VAL A 2 11.20 -2.26 40.04
C VAL A 2 10.30 -1.31 39.23
N LYS A 3 10.00 -0.10 39.76
CA LYS A 3 9.12 0.88 39.09
C LYS A 3 9.63 1.35 37.72
N LYS A 4 10.96 1.45 37.55
CA LYS A 4 11.57 1.85 36.26
C LYS A 4 11.52 0.72 35.23
N GLY A 5 11.74 -0.53 35.67
CA GLY A 5 11.60 -1.71 34.80
C GLY A 5 10.17 -1.94 34.34
N LEU A 6 9.19 -1.70 35.22
CA LEU A 6 7.77 -1.81 34.89
C LEU A 6 7.35 -0.79 33.83
N LEU A 7 7.86 0.45 33.89
CA LEU A 7 7.58 1.48 32.88
C LEU A 7 8.17 1.13 31.51
N VAL A 8 9.36 0.56 31.46
CA VAL A 8 9.98 0.12 30.20
C VAL A 8 9.21 -1.06 29.59
N LEU A 9 8.76 -2.00 30.41
CA LEU A 9 7.96 -3.13 29.95
C LEU A 9 6.58 -2.69 29.44
N LEU A 10 5.94 -1.72 30.12
CA LEU A 10 4.68 -1.14 29.66
C LEU A 10 4.85 -0.40 28.33
N ALA A 11 5.95 0.33 28.16
CA ALA A 11 6.26 1.01 26.90
C ALA A 11 6.48 0.02 25.74
N MET A 12 7.18 -1.09 25.97
CA MET A 12 7.37 -2.13 24.95
C MET A 12 6.05 -2.82 24.57
N VAL A 13 5.17 -3.09 25.54
CA VAL A 13 3.85 -3.69 25.25
C VAL A 13 2.97 -2.73 24.47
N LEU A 14 2.96 -1.42 24.79
CA LEU A 14 2.18 -0.43 24.04
C LEU A 14 2.69 -0.24 22.59
N VAL A 15 4.00 -0.30 22.37
CA VAL A 15 4.57 -0.28 21.00
C VAL A 15 4.26 -1.59 20.27
N GLY A 16 4.29 -2.73 20.94
CA GLY A 16 3.93 -4.04 20.37
C GLY A 16 2.44 -4.17 20.03
N CYS A 17 1.54 -3.57 20.82
CA CYS A 17 0.09 -3.63 20.60
C CYS A 17 -0.40 -2.66 19.52
N THR A 18 0.32 -1.56 19.24
CA THR A 18 0.04 -0.70 18.08
C THR A 18 0.63 -1.24 16.78
N TYR A 19 1.59 -2.17 16.89
CA TYR A 19 2.12 -2.95 15.78
C TYR A 19 1.23 -4.14 15.48
N GLN A 20 -0.03 -3.85 15.15
CA GLN A 20 -1.04 -4.81 14.72
C GLN A 20 -0.58 -5.50 13.43
N GLY A 21 0.19 -6.58 13.59
CA GLY A 21 0.10 -7.92 12.99
C GLY A 21 -0.14 -8.15 11.50
N GLU A 22 -0.61 -7.20 10.71
CA GLU A 22 -1.06 -7.48 9.33
C GLU A 22 0.03 -7.27 8.28
N LYS A 23 1.01 -6.40 8.55
CA LYS A 23 1.98 -6.02 7.52
C LYS A 23 3.21 -6.92 7.46
N LEU A 24 3.69 -7.44 8.60
CA LEU A 24 5.00 -8.09 8.62
C LEU A 24 5.05 -9.47 7.91
N SER A 25 3.99 -10.27 7.98
CA SER A 25 3.99 -11.59 7.31
C SER A 25 3.94 -11.45 5.79
N SER A 26 3.16 -10.48 5.29
CA SER A 26 3.08 -10.17 3.85
C SER A 26 4.42 -9.72 3.24
N TYR A 27 5.35 -9.22 4.05
CA TYR A 27 6.68 -8.77 3.60
C TYR A 27 7.65 -9.92 3.30
N PHE A 28 7.52 -11.06 3.99
CA PHE A 28 8.38 -12.21 3.77
C PHE A 28 7.90 -13.11 2.62
N GLU A 29 6.59 -13.09 2.32
CA GLU A 29 6.01 -13.91 1.26
C GLU A 29 6.29 -13.37 -0.15
N ASN A 30 6.60 -12.07 -0.30
CA ASN A 30 6.91 -11.46 -1.60
C ASN A 30 8.03 -10.40 -1.52
N PRO A 31 9.32 -10.80 -1.61
CA PRO A 31 10.45 -9.87 -1.53
C PRO A 31 10.52 -8.85 -2.68
N ARG A 32 9.73 -9.03 -3.76
CA ARG A 32 9.56 -8.01 -4.82
C ARG A 32 8.84 -6.75 -4.34
N SER A 33 8.11 -6.81 -3.22
CA SER A 33 7.42 -5.65 -2.62
C SER A 33 8.34 -4.61 -1.99
N ILE A 34 9.60 -4.97 -1.71
CA ILE A 34 10.62 -4.08 -1.12
C ILE A 34 11.23 -3.16 -2.19
N ILE A 35 11.22 -3.58 -3.45
CA ILE A 35 11.53 -2.71 -4.57
C ILE A 35 10.32 -1.77 -4.67
N LYS A 36 10.48 -0.52 -4.21
CA LYS A 36 9.56 0.57 -4.53
C LYS A 36 9.51 0.68 -6.04
N ASP A 37 8.62 -0.06 -6.67
CA ASP A 37 8.29 0.16 -8.07
C ASP A 37 7.66 1.57 -8.12
N PRO A 38 8.32 2.55 -8.75
CA PRO A 38 7.79 3.90 -8.85
C PRO A 38 6.40 3.89 -9.52
N HIS A 39 6.15 2.93 -10.41
CA HIS A 39 4.86 2.74 -11.08
C HIS A 39 3.78 2.31 -10.08
N PHE A 40 4.06 1.32 -9.23
CA PHE A 40 3.11 0.89 -8.21
C PHE A 40 2.85 1.99 -7.16
N THR A 41 3.88 2.77 -6.82
CA THR A 41 3.73 3.89 -5.86
C THR A 41 2.80 4.97 -6.41
N ASN A 42 2.95 5.32 -7.69
CA ASN A 42 2.08 6.30 -8.35
C ASN A 42 0.64 5.78 -8.52
N TYR A 43 0.50 4.52 -8.98
CA TYR A 43 -0.80 3.85 -9.06
C TYR A 43 -1.54 3.90 -7.72
N LYS A 44 -0.86 3.52 -6.64
CA LYS A 44 -1.45 3.52 -5.31
C LYS A 44 -1.88 4.92 -4.87
N ALA A 45 -1.06 5.94 -5.08
CA ALA A 45 -1.41 7.32 -4.72
C ALA A 45 -2.66 7.83 -5.46
N LYS A 46 -2.79 7.52 -6.76
CA LYS A 46 -3.97 7.87 -7.56
C LYS A 46 -5.22 7.13 -7.08
N ARG A 47 -5.10 5.84 -6.79
CA ARG A 47 -6.19 5.01 -6.27
C ARG A 47 -6.69 5.55 -4.93
N ASP A 48 -5.78 5.81 -4.00
CA ASP A 48 -6.12 6.32 -2.67
C ASP A 48 -6.79 7.72 -2.77
N ALA A 49 -6.40 8.55 -3.74
CA ALA A 49 -7.05 9.82 -4.02
C ALA A 49 -8.47 9.66 -4.58
N LEU A 50 -8.69 8.72 -5.50
CA LEU A 50 -10.00 8.43 -6.09
C LEU A 50 -10.97 7.85 -5.04
N GLU A 51 -10.48 6.93 -4.20
CA GLU A 51 -11.24 6.38 -3.07
C GLU A 51 -11.61 7.48 -2.07
N SER A 52 -10.68 8.39 -1.76
CA SER A 52 -10.96 9.54 -0.90
C SER A 52 -12.08 10.43 -1.45
N GLN A 53 -12.08 10.75 -2.76
CA GLN A 53 -13.13 11.54 -3.41
C GLN A 53 -14.49 10.84 -3.31
N TYR A 54 -14.54 9.52 -3.52
CA TYR A 54 -15.77 8.74 -3.39
C TYR A 54 -16.30 8.72 -1.94
N LEU A 55 -15.42 8.50 -0.96
CA LEU A 55 -15.78 8.50 0.46
C LEU A 55 -16.26 9.87 0.94
N GLN A 56 -15.69 10.94 0.39
CA GLN A 56 -16.13 12.33 0.63
C GLN A 56 -17.39 12.71 -0.15
N LYS A 57 -17.92 11.78 -0.97
CA LYS A 57 -19.09 11.97 -1.84
C LYS A 57 -18.92 13.10 -2.87
N GLU A 58 -17.68 13.37 -3.25
CA GLU A 58 -17.34 14.34 -4.29
C GLU A 58 -17.61 13.78 -5.70
N ILE A 59 -17.55 12.45 -5.83
CA ILE A 59 -17.87 11.72 -7.06
C ILE A 59 -18.93 10.64 -6.81
N SER A 60 -19.65 10.25 -7.85
CA SER A 60 -20.60 9.13 -7.75
C SER A 60 -19.88 7.78 -7.73
N TYR A 61 -20.60 6.72 -7.36
CA TYR A 61 -20.05 5.36 -7.46
C TYR A 61 -19.75 4.97 -8.92
N ALA A 62 -20.54 5.46 -9.88
CA ALA A 62 -20.29 5.19 -11.30
C ALA A 62 -18.98 5.82 -11.75
N ASP A 63 -18.74 7.09 -11.38
CA ASP A 63 -17.49 7.79 -11.69
C ASP A 63 -16.29 7.15 -11.01
N TYR A 64 -16.46 6.70 -9.76
CA TYR A 64 -15.43 5.94 -9.04
C TYR A 64 -15.09 4.63 -9.76
N SER A 65 -16.09 3.87 -10.18
CA SER A 65 -15.89 2.60 -10.88
C SER A 65 -15.16 2.80 -12.21
N GLU A 66 -15.59 3.78 -13.01
CA GLU A 66 -14.95 4.10 -14.29
C GLU A 66 -13.50 4.59 -14.10
N GLY A 67 -13.27 5.43 -13.09
CA GLY A 67 -11.93 5.90 -12.73
C GLY A 67 -11.01 4.77 -12.25
N MET A 68 -11.54 3.79 -11.51
CA MET A 68 -10.80 2.60 -11.10
C MET A 68 -10.42 1.73 -12.29
N ASP A 69 -11.37 1.45 -13.19
CA ASP A 69 -11.12 0.64 -14.39
C ASP A 69 -10.03 1.28 -15.27
N ALA A 70 -10.13 2.59 -15.52
CA ALA A 70 -9.13 3.32 -16.29
C ALA A 70 -7.74 3.34 -15.61
N LEU A 71 -7.71 3.46 -14.28
CA LEU A 71 -6.47 3.44 -13.52
C LEU A 71 -5.79 2.07 -13.55
N ASP A 72 -6.57 1.00 -13.42
CA ASP A 72 -6.10 -0.39 -13.49
C ASP A 72 -5.58 -0.75 -14.89
N GLU A 73 -6.29 -0.34 -15.94
CA GLU A 73 -5.85 -0.53 -17.32
C GLU A 73 -4.52 0.19 -17.60
N SER A 74 -4.39 1.45 -17.17
CA SER A 74 -3.15 2.22 -17.30
C SER A 74 -1.99 1.53 -16.60
N TYR A 75 -2.20 1.04 -15.37
CA TYR A 75 -1.15 0.35 -14.63
C TYR A 75 -0.77 -0.99 -15.25
N ALA A 76 -1.75 -1.77 -15.73
CA ALA A 76 -1.49 -3.03 -16.44
C ALA A 76 -0.61 -2.81 -17.67
N LYS A 77 -0.86 -1.74 -18.44
CA LYS A 77 -0.03 -1.37 -19.59
C LYS A 77 1.38 -0.99 -19.19
N GLU A 78 1.56 -0.17 -18.16
CA GLU A 78 2.88 0.20 -17.63
C GLU A 78 3.69 -1.03 -17.19
N VAL A 79 3.03 -1.97 -16.50
CA VAL A 79 3.63 -3.24 -16.08
C VAL A 79 4.02 -4.09 -17.30
N GLN A 80 3.15 -4.21 -18.30
CA GLN A 80 3.44 -4.96 -19.52
C GLN A 80 4.64 -4.37 -20.29
N GLU A 81 4.70 -3.04 -20.43
CA GLU A 81 5.83 -2.36 -21.08
C GLU A 81 7.14 -2.55 -20.31
N ARG A 82 7.09 -2.52 -18.98
CA ARG A 82 8.25 -2.80 -18.12
C ARG A 82 8.73 -4.25 -18.31
N ASP A 83 7.81 -5.20 -18.26
CA ASP A 83 8.14 -6.63 -18.36
C ASP A 83 8.68 -6.97 -19.75
N ALA A 84 8.14 -6.36 -20.81
CA ALA A 84 8.70 -6.44 -22.16
C ALA A 84 10.16 -5.94 -22.19
N LYS A 85 10.46 -4.76 -21.63
CA LYS A 85 11.82 -4.21 -21.59
C LYS A 85 12.80 -5.06 -20.78
N ILE A 86 12.34 -5.72 -19.72
CA ILE A 86 13.15 -6.62 -18.90
C ILE A 86 13.41 -7.94 -19.65
N SER A 87 12.40 -8.49 -20.34
CA SER A 87 12.50 -9.76 -21.05
C SER A 87 13.44 -9.74 -22.27
N TYR A 88 13.80 -8.55 -22.78
CA TYR A 88 14.75 -8.37 -23.89
C TYR A 88 16.21 -8.16 -23.43
N LYS A 89 16.49 -8.21 -22.12
CA LYS A 89 17.84 -8.15 -21.53
C LYS A 89 18.28 -9.51 -21.03
#